data_AF-A0A2D5MN35-F1
#
_entry.id   AF-A0A2D5MN35-F1
#
_cell.length_a   1.000
_cell.length_b   1.000
_cell.length_c   1.000
_cell.angle_alpha   90.00
_cell.angle_beta   90.00
_cell.angle_gamma   90.00
#
_symmetry.space_group_name_H-M   'P 1'
#
loop_
_entity.id
_entity.type
_entity.pdbx_description
1 polymer ?
#
loop_
_entity_poly.entity_id
_entity_poly.type
_entity_poly.pdbx_seq_one_letter_code
_entity_poly.pdbx_strand_id
1 'polypeptide(L)'
;MPNDNIIFFPEHKRKREVRQEQDTKFAEELKKKQTKDFVETLVDEIGFDLLKKFVDAGMRTQNHTFTKDLAIVIDAIRGLAYRDFDMAHPAQLLGEKMVSLKVNKDGNFRTAKITYDMFLEKPKPATNPFSKDVKKELDYLRDGGDMFDPDIDLD
;
A
#
# COMPACT_ATOMS: atom_id res chain seq x y z
N MET A 1 60.42 35.24 43.90
CA MET A 1 59.92 33.87 43.72
C MET A 1 59.20 33.83 42.39
N PRO A 2 59.58 32.94 41.46
CA PRO A 2 58.98 32.89 40.13
C PRO A 2 57.54 32.41 40.23
N ASN A 3 56.65 33.02 39.45
CA ASN A 3 55.26 32.63 39.33
C ASN A 3 55.18 31.24 38.68
N ASP A 4 55.02 30.21 39.51
CA ASP A 4 54.73 28.85 39.08
C ASP A 4 53.32 28.81 38.44
N ASN A 5 53.28 29.06 37.13
CA ASN A 5 52.11 28.82 36.29
C ASN A 5 51.94 27.31 36.04
N ILE A 6 51.68 26.57 37.11
CA ILE A 6 51.40 25.13 37.06
C ILE A 6 49.88 24.98 36.85
N ILE A 7 49.51 24.54 35.64
CA ILE A 7 48.13 24.20 35.32
C ILE A 7 47.89 22.77 35.82
N PHE A 8 47.07 22.63 36.87
CA PHE A 8 46.65 21.32 37.34
C PHE A 8 45.72 20.65 36.34
N PHE A 9 46.02 19.40 35.99
CA PHE A 9 45.14 18.60 35.15
C PHE A 9 43.81 18.35 35.88
N PRO A 10 42.66 18.39 35.18
CA PRO A 10 41.36 18.16 35.82
C PRO A 10 41.29 16.75 36.41
N GLU A 11 41.15 16.63 37.74
CA GLU A 11 41.10 15.35 38.47
C GLU A 11 39.88 14.49 38.13
N HIS A 12 38.84 15.11 37.57
CA HIS A 12 37.61 14.43 37.21
C HIS A 12 37.36 14.52 35.71
N LYS A 13 37.17 13.36 35.07
CA LYS A 13 36.76 13.26 33.68
C LYS A 13 35.39 13.94 33.52
N ARG A 14 35.34 15.08 32.82
CA ARG A 14 34.07 15.70 32.40
C ARG A 14 33.31 14.70 31.53
N LYS A 15 32.33 14.02 32.11
CA LYS A 15 31.38 13.17 31.37
C LYS A 15 30.33 14.12 30.78
N ARG A 16 30.22 14.16 29.45
CA ARG A 16 29.07 14.79 28.80
C ARG A 16 27.85 13.95 29.14
N GLU A 17 26.78 14.58 29.60
CA GLU A 17 25.48 13.93 29.66
C GLU A 17 25.07 13.59 28.23
N VAL A 18 25.08 12.29 27.92
CA VAL A 18 24.62 11.79 26.62
C VAL A 18 23.11 12.01 26.61
N ARG A 19 22.63 12.95 25.79
CA ARG A 19 21.20 13.10 25.50
C ARG A 19 20.74 11.85 24.75
N GLN A 20 20.33 10.81 25.48
CA GLN A 20 19.94 9.51 24.94
C GLN A 20 18.72 9.56 24.00
N GLU A 21 17.97 10.66 24.00
CA GLU A 21 16.67 10.75 23.32
C GLU A 21 16.76 11.01 21.80
N GLN A 22 17.88 11.52 21.28
CA GLN A 22 18.04 11.78 19.84
C GLN A 22 18.54 10.56 19.06
N ASP A 23 19.28 9.66 19.71
CA ASP A 23 19.80 8.44 19.09
C ASP A 23 18.72 7.40 18.80
N THR A 24 17.61 7.39 19.54
CA THR A 24 16.57 6.37 19.40
C THR A 24 15.81 6.46 18.09
N LYS A 25 15.31 7.65 17.72
CA LYS A 25 14.54 7.85 16.47
C LYS A 25 15.41 7.63 15.23
N PHE A 26 16.63 8.14 15.24
CA PHE A 26 17.57 7.93 14.13
C PHE A 26 17.96 6.46 14.00
N ALA A 27 18.20 5.75 15.11
CA ALA A 27 18.49 4.32 15.08
C ALA A 27 17.30 3.49 14.57
N GLU A 28 16.07 3.86 14.92
CA GLU A 28 14.86 3.20 14.39
C GLU A 28 14.69 3.42 12.89
N GLU A 29 14.90 4.64 12.40
CA GLU A 29 14.87 4.94 10.97
C GLU A 29 15.97 4.21 10.21
N LEU A 30 17.17 4.12 10.79
CA LEU A 30 18.29 3.38 10.21
C LEU A 30 17.96 1.89 10.11
N LYS A 31 17.39 1.30 11.16
CA LYS A 31 16.92 -0.10 11.14
C LYS A 31 15.87 -0.32 10.07
N LYS A 32 14.87 0.57 9.98
CA LYS A 32 13.82 0.48 8.94
C LYS A 32 14.41 0.53 7.52
N LYS A 33 15.40 1.39 7.28
CA LYS A 33 16.11 1.45 6.00
C LYS A 33 16.87 0.16 5.72
N GLN A 34 17.63 -0.35 6.69
CA GLN A 34 18.35 -1.62 6.55
C GLN A 34 17.42 -2.80 6.26
N THR A 35 16.28 -2.88 6.95
CA THR A 35 15.27 -3.90 6.70
C THR A 35 14.69 -3.77 5.29
N LYS A 36 14.43 -2.54 4.84
CA LYS A 36 13.94 -2.29 3.47
C LYS A 36 14.96 -2.76 2.43
N ASP A 37 16.21 -2.37 2.59
CA ASP A 37 17.29 -2.73 1.66
C ASP A 37 17.51 -4.24 1.64
N PHE A 38 17.41 -4.89 2.79
CA PHE A 38 17.47 -6.35 2.91
C PHE A 38 16.33 -7.03 2.14
N VAL A 39 15.09 -6.57 2.33
CA VAL A 39 13.91 -7.12 1.65
C VAL A 39 14.02 -6.95 0.14
N GLU A 40 14.38 -5.77 -0.36
CA GLU A 40 14.52 -5.56 -1.81
C GLU A 40 15.62 -6.46 -2.40
N THR A 41 16.78 -6.56 -1.72
CA THR A 41 17.86 -7.45 -2.18
C THR A 41 17.40 -8.91 -2.27
N LEU A 42 16.72 -9.39 -1.23
CA LEU A 42 16.19 -10.77 -1.19
C LEU A 42 15.16 -11.02 -2.29
N VAL A 43 14.24 -10.07 -2.51
CA VAL A 43 13.20 -10.17 -3.53
C VAL A 43 13.82 -10.18 -4.92
N ASP A 44 14.83 -9.36 -5.17
CA ASP A 44 15.53 -9.31 -6.46
C ASP A 44 16.26 -10.63 -6.75
N GLU A 45 17.00 -11.18 -5.77
CA GLU A 45 17.65 -12.49 -5.89
C GLU A 45 16.65 -13.59 -6.25
N ILE A 46 15.53 -13.67 -5.52
CA ILE A 46 14.45 -14.63 -5.79
C ILE A 46 13.86 -14.40 -7.19
N GLY A 47 13.66 -13.15 -7.58
CA GLY A 47 13.13 -12.77 -8.89
C GLY A 47 14.04 -13.21 -10.05
N PHE A 48 15.36 -13.01 -9.92
CA PHE A 48 16.34 -13.47 -10.91
C PHE A 48 16.37 -14.99 -11.02
N ASP A 49 16.33 -15.71 -9.90
CA ASP A 49 16.29 -17.17 -9.90
C ASP A 49 15.01 -17.72 -10.54
N LEU A 50 13.87 -17.09 -10.28
CA LEU A 50 12.60 -17.41 -10.95
C LEU A 50 12.70 -17.19 -12.46
N LEU A 51 13.22 -16.04 -12.88
CA LEU A 51 13.42 -15.73 -14.29
C LEU A 51 14.30 -16.78 -14.98
N LYS A 52 15.42 -17.15 -14.35
CA LYS A 52 16.32 -18.18 -14.87
C LYS A 52 15.61 -19.53 -15.03
N LYS A 53 14.85 -19.96 -14.01
CA LYS A 53 14.04 -21.19 -14.09
C LYS A 53 13.02 -21.16 -15.24
N PHE A 54 12.39 -20.02 -15.49
CA PHE A 54 11.45 -19.89 -16.61
C PHE A 54 12.14 -19.91 -17.98
N VAL A 55 13.33 -19.34 -18.10
CA VAL A 55 14.17 -19.44 -19.31
C VAL A 55 14.58 -20.89 -19.54
N ASP A 56 15.07 -21.58 -18.51
CA ASP A 56 15.50 -22.99 -18.58
C ASP A 56 14.32 -23.91 -18.91
N ALA A 57 13.10 -23.59 -18.46
CA ALA A 57 11.87 -24.29 -18.81
C ALA A 57 11.36 -24.00 -20.24
N GLY A 58 12.04 -23.13 -21.01
CA GLY A 58 11.67 -22.79 -22.38
C GLY A 58 10.46 -21.86 -22.51
N MET A 59 10.11 -21.12 -21.46
CA MET A 59 9.03 -20.12 -21.54
C MET A 59 9.44 -18.92 -22.40
N ARG A 60 8.46 -18.30 -23.06
CA ARG A 60 8.67 -17.10 -23.90
C ARG A 60 8.84 -15.85 -23.02
N THR A 61 10.04 -15.69 -22.46
CA THR A 61 10.38 -14.58 -21.55
C THR A 61 10.47 -13.21 -22.24
N GLN A 62 10.55 -13.19 -23.57
CA GLN A 62 10.63 -11.96 -24.39
C GLN A 62 9.26 -11.27 -24.58
N ASN A 63 8.16 -11.94 -24.24
CA ASN A 63 6.83 -11.38 -24.40
C ASN A 63 6.54 -10.35 -23.30
N HIS A 64 5.99 -9.20 -23.69
CA HIS A 64 5.55 -8.17 -22.73
C HIS A 64 4.52 -8.68 -21.71
N THR A 65 3.69 -9.66 -22.07
CA THR A 65 2.75 -10.29 -21.14
C THR A 65 3.47 -11.04 -20.02
N PHE A 66 4.50 -11.81 -20.36
CA PHE A 66 5.30 -12.54 -19.38
C PHE A 66 5.97 -11.59 -18.39
N THR A 67 6.56 -10.48 -18.86
CA THR A 67 7.18 -9.50 -17.96
C THR A 67 6.17 -8.86 -17.01
N LYS A 68 4.94 -8.57 -17.47
CA LYS A 68 3.87 -8.05 -16.62
C LYS A 68 3.45 -9.06 -15.55
N ASP A 69 3.29 -10.32 -15.93
CA ASP A 69 2.90 -11.38 -15.00
C ASP A 69 4.00 -11.65 -13.97
N LEU A 70 5.26 -11.70 -14.41
CA LEU A 70 6.41 -11.85 -13.53
C LEU A 70 6.54 -10.68 -12.56
N ALA A 71 6.30 -9.44 -13.01
CA ALA A 71 6.33 -8.27 -12.15
C ALA A 71 5.30 -8.37 -11.01
N ILE A 72 4.09 -8.85 -11.29
CA ILE A 72 3.06 -9.09 -10.26
C ILE A 72 3.51 -10.15 -9.26
N VAL A 73 4.14 -11.23 -9.73
CA VAL A 73 4.65 -12.30 -8.85
C VAL A 73 5.75 -11.77 -7.93
N ILE A 74 6.73 -11.05 -8.47
CA ILE A 74 7.82 -10.45 -7.68
C ILE A 74 7.25 -9.44 -6.67
N ASP A 75 6.28 -8.63 -7.08
CA ASP A 75 5.63 -7.66 -6.19
C ASP A 75 4.79 -8.32 -5.07
N ALA A 76 4.21 -9.48 -5.34
CA ALA A 76 3.55 -10.30 -4.33
C ALA A 76 4.55 -10.88 -3.31
N ILE A 77 5.72 -11.34 -3.78
CA ILE A 77 6.81 -11.81 -2.90
C ILE A 77 7.33 -10.63 -2.05
N ARG A 78 7.49 -9.44 -2.63
CA ARG A 78 7.84 -8.21 -1.90
C ARG A 78 6.81 -7.89 -0.82
N GLY A 79 5.52 -7.94 -1.14
CA GLY A 79 4.46 -7.70 -0.18
C GLY A 79 4.37 -8.73 0.95
N LEU A 80 4.72 -9.99 0.65
CA LEU A 80 4.86 -11.05 1.64
C LEU A 80 6.03 -10.77 2.59
N ALA A 81 7.22 -10.47 2.05
CA ALA A 81 8.41 -10.18 2.85
C ALA A 81 8.20 -8.94 3.73
N TYR A 82 7.62 -7.86 3.20
CA TYR A 82 7.30 -6.68 4.00
C TYR A 82 6.29 -6.96 5.12
N ARG A 83 5.35 -7.90 4.92
CA ARG A 83 4.38 -8.29 5.96
C ARG A 83 5.06 -8.96 7.16
N ASP A 84 6.17 -9.66 6.95
CA ASP A 84 6.96 -10.29 8.03
C ASP A 84 7.67 -9.26 8.93
N PHE A 85 7.95 -8.07 8.38
CA PHE A 85 8.57 -6.95 9.10
C PHE A 85 7.56 -5.87 9.54
N ASP A 86 6.25 -6.18 9.55
CA ASP A 86 5.17 -5.24 9.86
C ASP A 86 5.18 -3.96 8.99
N MET A 87 5.67 -4.07 7.75
CA MET A 87 5.68 -3.00 6.76
C MET A 87 4.52 -3.13 5.77
N ALA A 88 3.82 -2.01 5.53
CA ALA A 88 2.71 -1.97 4.59
C ALA A 88 3.21 -2.01 3.13
N HIS A 89 2.58 -2.84 2.29
CA HIS A 89 2.91 -2.93 0.87
C HIS A 89 1.65 -3.04 0.00
N PRO A 90 1.54 -2.33 -1.14
CA PRO A 90 0.33 -2.33 -1.98
C PRO A 90 -0.15 -3.72 -2.42
N ALA A 91 0.78 -4.65 -2.69
CA ALA A 91 0.44 -6.01 -3.09
C ALA A 91 -0.37 -6.78 -2.03
N GLN A 92 -0.31 -6.37 -0.75
CA GLN A 92 -1.09 -6.96 0.33
C GLN A 92 -2.60 -6.76 0.11
N LEU A 93 -3.00 -5.62 -0.46
CA LEU A 93 -4.39 -5.31 -0.79
C LEU A 93 -4.94 -6.26 -1.85
N LEU A 94 -4.10 -6.69 -2.81
CA LEU A 94 -4.50 -7.67 -3.83
C LEU A 94 -4.84 -9.00 -3.17
N GLY A 95 -3.98 -9.47 -2.25
CA GLY A 95 -4.22 -10.69 -1.49
C GLY A 95 -5.50 -10.61 -0.65
N GLU A 96 -5.68 -9.52 0.10
CA GLU A 96 -6.84 -9.33 0.98
C GLU A 96 -8.17 -9.26 0.21
N LYS A 97 -8.17 -8.66 -0.97
CA LYS A 97 -9.37 -8.50 -1.79
C LYS A 97 -9.67 -9.72 -2.67
N MET A 98 -8.64 -10.34 -3.27
CA MET A 98 -8.82 -11.47 -4.18
C MET A 98 -8.97 -12.81 -3.46
N VAL A 99 -8.39 -12.96 -2.27
CA VAL A 99 -8.31 -14.26 -1.58
C VAL A 99 -9.34 -14.32 -0.46
N SER A 100 -10.34 -15.18 -0.64
CA SER A 100 -11.27 -15.52 0.44
C SER A 100 -10.73 -16.74 1.21
N LEU A 101 -10.55 -16.56 2.52
CA LEU A 101 -10.16 -17.64 3.42
C LEU A 101 -11.42 -18.24 4.05
N LYS A 102 -11.69 -19.51 3.77
CA LYS A 102 -12.74 -20.25 4.49
C LYS A 102 -12.11 -21.02 5.64
N VAL A 103 -12.60 -20.75 6.85
CA VAL A 103 -12.22 -21.48 8.07
C VAL A 103 -13.15 -22.67 8.20
N ASN A 104 -12.59 -23.89 8.23
CA ASN A 104 -13.38 -25.08 8.54
C ASN A 104 -13.58 -25.20 10.06
N LYS A 105 -14.66 -25.90 10.47
CA LYS A 105 -15.08 -26.05 11.87
C LYS A 105 -14.02 -26.63 12.83
N ASP A 106 -12.94 -27.21 12.29
CA ASP A 106 -11.84 -27.81 13.06
C ASP A 106 -10.66 -26.85 13.32
N GLY A 107 -10.80 -25.54 13.05
CA GLY A 107 -9.77 -24.54 13.32
C GLY A 107 -8.54 -24.60 12.39
N ASN A 108 -8.50 -25.54 11.45
CA ASN A 108 -7.47 -25.62 10.42
C ASN A 108 -7.90 -24.81 9.17
N PHE A 109 -7.21 -23.70 8.92
CA PHE A 109 -7.42 -22.80 7.77
C PHE A 109 -6.89 -23.43 6.48
N ARG A 110 -7.72 -24.03 5.62
CA ARG A 110 -7.19 -24.72 4.42
C ARG A 110 -8.06 -24.66 3.17
N THR A 111 -8.68 -23.53 2.86
CA THR A 111 -9.02 -23.26 1.46
C THR A 111 -8.97 -21.77 1.16
N ALA A 112 -7.91 -21.36 0.47
CA ALA A 112 -7.78 -20.04 -0.12
C ALA A 112 -8.43 -20.09 -1.51
N LYS A 113 -9.61 -19.49 -1.67
CA LYS A 113 -10.26 -19.38 -2.97
C LYS A 113 -9.96 -18.00 -3.55
N ILE A 114 -9.17 -18.00 -4.63
CA ILE A 114 -8.91 -16.80 -5.43
C ILE A 114 -10.15 -16.51 -6.25
N THR A 115 -10.65 -15.29 -6.13
CA THR A 115 -11.87 -14.82 -6.79
C THR A 115 -11.51 -13.65 -7.69
N TYR A 116 -11.85 -13.76 -8.97
CA TYR A 116 -11.55 -12.74 -10.00
C TYR A 116 -12.77 -11.85 -10.31
N ASP A 117 -13.85 -11.99 -9.54
CA ASP A 117 -15.14 -11.32 -9.78
C ASP A 117 -14.97 -9.79 -9.90
N MET A 118 -14.06 -9.20 -9.13
CA MET A 118 -13.70 -7.77 -9.21
C MET A 118 -13.19 -7.30 -10.59
N PHE A 119 -12.65 -8.21 -11.40
CA PHE A 119 -12.10 -7.89 -12.74
C PHE A 119 -13.01 -8.37 -13.88
N LEU A 120 -13.91 -9.30 -13.61
CA LEU A 120 -14.83 -9.88 -14.59
C LEU A 120 -16.15 -9.11 -14.67
N GLU A 121 -16.58 -8.48 -13.57
CA GLU A 121 -17.75 -7.62 -13.60
C GLU A 121 -17.48 -6.37 -14.43
N LYS A 122 -18.11 -6.29 -15.62
CA LYS A 122 -18.19 -5.04 -16.37
C LYS A 122 -18.75 -3.96 -15.43
N PRO A 123 -18.19 -2.74 -15.40
CA PRO A 123 -18.76 -1.68 -14.58
C PRO A 123 -20.24 -1.56 -14.94
N LYS A 124 -21.12 -1.82 -13.96
CA LYS A 124 -22.56 -1.67 -14.18
C LYS A 124 -22.74 -0.23 -14.65
N PRO A 125 -23.34 0.01 -15.83
CA PRO A 125 -23.58 1.37 -16.29
C PRO A 125 -24.31 2.07 -15.16
N ALA A 126 -23.82 3.26 -14.77
CA ALA A 126 -24.38 4.05 -13.69
C ALA A 126 -25.90 4.06 -13.86
N THR A 127 -26.60 3.31 -13.01
CA THR A 127 -28.03 3.16 -13.12
C THR A 127 -28.56 4.46 -12.59
N ASN A 128 -28.74 5.43 -13.48
CA ASN A 128 -29.41 6.67 -13.16
C ASN A 128 -30.76 6.27 -12.52
N PRO A 129 -30.98 6.52 -11.21
CA PRO A 129 -32.14 6.00 -10.50
C PRO A 129 -33.45 6.66 -10.98
N PHE A 130 -33.33 7.72 -11.78
CA PHE A 130 -34.43 8.46 -12.36
C PHE A 130 -34.47 8.22 -13.87
N SER A 131 -35.68 8.01 -14.40
CA SER A 131 -35.90 8.00 -15.85
C SER A 131 -35.45 9.34 -16.44
N LYS A 132 -35.12 9.35 -17.75
CA LYS A 132 -34.64 10.57 -18.42
C LYS A 132 -35.64 11.73 -18.28
N ASP A 133 -36.93 11.42 -18.22
CA ASP A 133 -38.02 12.40 -18.11
C ASP A 133 -38.08 13.00 -16.70
N VAL A 134 -37.99 12.18 -15.65
CA VAL A 134 -37.97 12.66 -14.25
C VAL A 134 -36.74 13.51 -13.97
N LYS A 135 -35.59 13.18 -14.57
CA LYS A 135 -34.41 14.05 -14.49
C LYS A 135 -34.63 15.38 -15.18
N LYS A 136 -35.24 15.36 -16.36
CA LYS A 136 -35.51 16.56 -17.14
C LYS A 136 -36.50 17.48 -16.42
N GLU A 137 -37.51 16.91 -15.76
CA GLU A 137 -38.44 17.65 -14.91
C GLU A 137 -37.75 18.21 -13.66
N LEU A 138 -36.90 17.43 -12.99
CA LEU A 138 -36.16 17.90 -11.81
C LEU A 138 -35.15 18.99 -12.15
N ASP A 139 -34.42 18.84 -13.27
CA ASP A 139 -33.50 19.87 -13.77
C ASP A 139 -34.27 21.11 -14.23
N TYR A 140 -35.44 20.95 -14.86
CA TYR A 140 -36.35 22.06 -15.22
C TYR A 140 -36.86 22.79 -13.97
N LEU A 141 -37.29 22.07 -12.93
CA LEU A 141 -37.70 22.65 -11.65
C LEU A 141 -36.53 23.36 -10.94
N ARG A 142 -35.33 22.78 -10.99
CA ARG A 142 -34.13 23.38 -10.39
C ARG A 142 -33.71 24.66 -11.09
N ASP A 143 -33.80 24.69 -12.42
CA ASP A 143 -33.39 25.83 -13.24
C ASP A 143 -34.48 26.92 -13.33
N GLY A 144 -35.53 26.84 -12.51
CA GLY A 144 -36.56 27.87 -12.39
C GLY A 144 -37.68 27.77 -13.43
N GLY A 145 -37.95 26.57 -13.94
CA GLY A 145 -39.07 26.30 -14.81
C GLY A 145 -40.40 26.66 -14.16
N ASP A 146 -41.20 27.47 -14.87
CA ASP A 146 -42.53 27.99 -14.57
C ASP A 146 -42.97 27.76 -13.11
N MET A 147 -42.41 28.56 -12.19
CA MET A 147 -42.98 28.64 -10.85
C MET A 147 -44.42 29.09 -11.01
N PHE A 148 -45.36 28.27 -10.53
CA PHE A 148 -46.79 28.56 -10.48
C PHE A 148 -47.01 30.05 -10.16
N ASP A 149 -47.37 30.85 -11.16
CA ASP A 149 -47.97 32.15 -10.94
C ASP A 149 -49.38 31.87 -10.39
N PRO A 150 -49.66 32.17 -9.10
CA PRO A 150 -51.01 32.03 -8.60
C PRO A 150 -51.82 33.18 -9.18
N ASP A 151 -52.54 32.92 -10.27
CA ASP A 151 -53.67 33.77 -10.70
C ASP A 151 -54.78 33.70 -9.64
N ILE A 152 -54.56 34.39 -8.52
CA ILE A 152 -55.59 34.76 -7.55
C ILE A 152 -55.85 36.25 -7.79
N ASP A 153 -56.68 36.54 -8.79
CA ASP A 153 -57.42 37.79 -8.83
C ASP A 153 -58.45 37.74 -7.70
N LEU A 154 -58.12 38.41 -6.59
CA LEU A 154 -59.01 38.66 -5.46
C LEU A 154 -59.78 39.96 -5.75
N ASP A 155 -60.94 39.84 -6.41
CA ASP A 155 -62.02 40.83 -6.42
C ASP A 155 -63.39 40.13 -6.23
#